data_AF-A0A093LN75-F1
#
_entry.id   AF-A0A093LN75-F1
#
_cell.length_a   1.000
_cell.length_b   1.000
_cell.length_c   1.000
_cell.angle_alpha   90.00
_cell.angle_beta   90.00
_cell.angle_gamma   90.00
#
_symmetry.space_group_name_H-M   'P 1'
#
loop_
_entity.id
_entity.type
_entity.pdbx_description
1 polymer ?
#
loop_
_entity_poly.entity_id
_entity_poly.type
_entity_poly.pdbx_seq_one_letter_code
_entity_poly.pdbx_strand_id
1 'polypeptide(L)'
;VSEAERAQCRQTLRHILDRVYQPLAVQELLLLQGRPKQSPLSPGEGTKPALVRAPAWLRRLCGQLLSERLMRPNGVQAVVRGIMEGTGAGGAGAEAAAVDWRKCDTVAKILASCPQQCLSLEDYYRLVCPQILDLLRIQDKVTARQFQRVATTTLLTMAKEHPQLAEEHLLRPLLAPLRRCSQPAEVAVEDLSAGTVLVTEAELGSCVEDVLKVYVVGNDSSSLLLGSLQSVLGVVFSLYSFAKQNVSYLRSPCQEILLWFLEKSEREVSLAVLEGFAGLNDSVRPLHPWCQFRVGSEGGATIAVEEAVSDEDEALYQKVSLEQCHVENLVELVSHCQKSGLAGDFFIRCLKALTHVAAEDEVASKSAAVPGGSLLELEQYHAEQRRKLLVLQLVATLCESVSDTVFTDVAQVEEFVAATLQRACVSPARGPGTAGEHPGKPTSAAAVTALLLSPLQLRSGDFAVLKRLVPLLEELSRTYPDPVTQELATDLRIAICTHGAFSSGTVGAAASNVLGKKLGMEVQSPAGIPSGAPSPGGGRTPSRHSHSSPSAPRERSEEQSVPHEPSATGPAPALQELLVSAYDPQPPGRAAALRCLSSLITRRDPEALQLQEKILQVFLENVQHEDAFVYLSAIQG
;
A
#
# COMPACT_ATOMS: atom_id res chain seq x y z
N VAL A 1 -43.12 -55.26 5.68
CA VAL A 1 -41.66 -55.07 5.91
C VAL A 1 -41.44 -55.01 7.41
N SER A 2 -40.74 -56.00 7.94
CA SER A 2 -40.39 -56.07 9.36
C SER A 2 -39.37 -54.98 9.74
N GLU A 3 -39.26 -54.64 11.02
CA GLU A 3 -38.29 -53.63 11.48
C GLU A 3 -36.84 -54.09 11.26
N ALA A 4 -36.59 -55.39 11.37
CA ALA A 4 -35.31 -56.03 11.07
C ALA A 4 -34.93 -55.89 9.59
N GLU A 5 -35.86 -56.14 8.66
CA GLU A 5 -35.63 -55.92 7.22
C GLU A 5 -35.32 -54.46 6.90
N ARG A 6 -36.03 -53.51 7.54
CA ARG A 6 -35.74 -52.07 7.37
C ARG A 6 -34.35 -51.70 7.89
N ALA A 7 -33.93 -52.26 9.02
CA ALA A 7 -32.60 -52.05 9.57
C ALA A 7 -31.51 -52.62 8.63
N GLN A 8 -31.72 -53.83 8.11
CA GLN A 8 -30.80 -54.46 7.17
C GLN A 8 -30.70 -53.66 5.86
N CYS A 9 -31.82 -53.23 5.27
CA CYS A 9 -31.81 -52.39 4.08
C CYS A 9 -31.09 -51.04 4.31
N ARG A 10 -31.24 -50.42 5.49
CA ARG A 10 -30.49 -49.20 5.84
C ARG A 10 -28.98 -49.45 5.93
N GLN A 11 -28.56 -50.57 6.51
CA GLN A 11 -27.15 -50.95 6.57
C GLN A 11 -26.58 -51.22 5.18
N THR A 12 -27.30 -51.95 4.33
CA THR A 12 -26.88 -52.23 2.95
C THR A 12 -26.78 -50.94 2.13
N LEU A 13 -27.76 -50.02 2.26
CA LEU A 13 -27.71 -48.72 1.58
C LEU A 13 -26.48 -47.91 1.99
N ARG A 14 -26.21 -47.82 3.30
CA ARG A 14 -24.99 -47.16 3.81
C ARG A 14 -23.74 -47.82 3.25
N HIS A 15 -23.69 -49.14 3.22
CA HIS A 15 -22.54 -49.88 2.69
C HIS A 15 -22.28 -49.59 1.21
N ILE A 16 -23.33 -49.49 0.40
CA ILE A 16 -23.22 -49.14 -1.02
C ILE A 16 -22.72 -47.69 -1.16
N LEU A 17 -23.34 -46.73 -0.47
CA LEU A 17 -22.96 -45.32 -0.53
C LEU A 17 -21.50 -45.09 -0.09
N ASP A 18 -20.99 -45.92 0.82
CA ASP A 18 -19.62 -45.82 1.33
C ASP A 18 -18.58 -46.38 0.35
N ARG A 19 -18.99 -47.24 -0.60
CA ARG A 19 -18.10 -47.87 -1.60
C ARG A 19 -18.13 -47.18 -2.97
N VAL A 20 -19.16 -46.41 -3.26
CA VAL A 20 -19.30 -45.70 -4.54
C VAL A 20 -18.44 -44.43 -4.53
N TYR A 21 -17.98 -44.00 -5.71
CA TYR A 21 -17.29 -42.72 -5.89
C TYR A 21 -18.18 -41.59 -5.35
N GLN A 22 -17.70 -40.90 -4.32
CA GLN A 22 -18.53 -40.01 -3.50
C GLN A 22 -19.23 -38.89 -4.29
N PRO A 23 -18.59 -38.26 -5.30
CA PRO A 23 -19.28 -37.29 -6.16
C PRO A 23 -20.50 -37.85 -6.89
N LEU A 24 -20.43 -39.10 -7.38
CA LEU A 24 -21.59 -39.76 -8.02
C LEU A 24 -22.68 -40.06 -6.99
N ALA A 25 -22.32 -40.52 -5.79
CA ALA A 25 -23.29 -40.73 -4.72
C ALA A 25 -24.02 -39.43 -4.36
N VAL A 26 -23.31 -38.30 -4.28
CA VAL A 26 -23.92 -36.98 -4.05
C VAL A 26 -24.86 -36.59 -5.19
N GLN A 27 -24.45 -36.79 -6.45
CA GLN A 27 -25.28 -36.49 -7.63
C GLN A 27 -26.61 -37.25 -7.59
N GLU A 28 -26.55 -38.56 -7.37
CA GLU A 28 -27.75 -39.41 -7.32
C GLU A 28 -28.66 -39.03 -6.15
N LEU A 29 -28.10 -38.74 -4.97
CA LEU A 29 -28.88 -38.27 -3.82
C LEU A 29 -29.54 -36.90 -4.06
N LEU A 30 -28.86 -35.98 -4.75
CA LEU A 30 -29.43 -34.69 -5.15
C LEU A 30 -30.54 -34.85 -6.21
N LEU A 31 -30.37 -35.77 -7.16
CA LEU A 31 -31.40 -36.11 -8.15
C LEU A 31 -32.65 -36.69 -7.46
N LEU A 32 -32.47 -37.60 -6.50
CA LEU A 32 -33.54 -38.20 -5.70
C LEU A 32 -34.26 -37.20 -4.79
N GLN A 33 -33.57 -36.15 -4.32
CA GLN A 33 -34.17 -35.07 -3.53
C GLN A 33 -35.07 -34.16 -4.37
N GLY A 34 -34.88 -34.14 -5.69
CA GLY A 34 -35.63 -33.35 -6.67
C GLY A 34 -35.07 -31.94 -6.83
N ARG A 35 -34.65 -31.58 -8.06
CA ARG A 35 -34.09 -30.25 -8.38
C ARG A 35 -35.08 -29.12 -8.03
N PRO A 36 -34.66 -28.07 -7.31
CA PRO A 36 -35.46 -26.84 -7.24
C PRO A 36 -35.49 -26.16 -8.62
N LYS A 37 -36.66 -25.61 -9.01
CA LYS A 37 -36.84 -24.85 -10.27
C LYS A 37 -35.81 -23.71 -10.33
N GLN A 38 -34.95 -23.70 -11.36
CA GLN A 38 -34.21 -22.50 -11.73
C GLN A 38 -35.13 -21.61 -12.62
N SER A 39 -35.38 -20.39 -12.13
CA SER A 39 -36.03 -19.20 -12.73
C SER A 39 -37.53 -19.22 -13.13
N PRO A 40 -38.19 -18.03 -13.16
CA PRO A 40 -39.54 -17.86 -13.70
C PRO A 40 -39.49 -18.03 -15.24
N LEU A 41 -40.48 -18.71 -15.80
CA LEU A 41 -40.66 -18.81 -17.25
C LEU A 41 -41.03 -17.42 -17.80
N SER A 42 -40.35 -16.99 -18.87
CA SER A 42 -40.90 -16.00 -19.79
C SER A 42 -42.26 -16.48 -20.32
N PRO A 43 -43.26 -15.60 -20.48
CA PRO A 43 -44.58 -16.00 -20.95
C PRO A 43 -44.52 -16.29 -22.45
N GLY A 44 -44.53 -17.57 -22.85
CA GLY A 44 -44.66 -17.89 -24.28
C GLY A 44 -44.22 -19.27 -24.78
N GLU A 45 -43.77 -20.22 -23.96
CA GLU A 45 -43.37 -21.55 -24.46
C GLU A 45 -44.02 -22.70 -23.71
N GLY A 46 -44.50 -23.68 -24.50
CA GLY A 46 -45.44 -24.71 -24.11
C GLY A 46 -45.03 -25.64 -22.98
N THR A 47 -46.07 -26.15 -22.32
CA THR A 47 -46.13 -27.09 -21.21
C THR A 47 -45.16 -28.27 -21.32
N LYS A 48 -43.95 -28.13 -20.77
CA LYS A 48 -43.11 -29.28 -20.37
C LYS A 48 -43.54 -29.76 -18.98
N PRO A 49 -43.66 -31.07 -18.73
CA PRO A 49 -44.18 -31.60 -17.47
C PRO A 49 -43.28 -31.18 -16.30
N ALA A 50 -43.88 -30.54 -15.30
CA ALA A 50 -43.20 -30.22 -14.06
C ALA A 50 -42.71 -31.52 -13.40
N LEU A 51 -41.39 -31.67 -13.24
CA LEU A 51 -40.79 -32.78 -12.50
C LEU A 51 -41.46 -32.88 -11.12
N VAL A 52 -42.09 -34.02 -10.86
CA VAL A 52 -42.83 -34.30 -9.63
C VAL A 52 -41.88 -34.16 -8.44
N ARG A 53 -42.22 -33.25 -7.52
CA ARG A 53 -41.42 -33.00 -6.31
C ARG A 53 -41.38 -34.28 -5.47
N ALA A 54 -40.18 -34.74 -5.12
CA ALA A 54 -40.01 -35.96 -4.33
C ALA A 54 -40.77 -35.87 -2.97
N PRO A 55 -41.32 -37.00 -2.47
CA PRO A 55 -42.02 -37.04 -1.19
C PRO A 55 -41.21 -36.44 -0.05
N ALA A 56 -41.86 -35.76 0.89
CA ALA A 56 -41.19 -35.04 1.98
C ALA A 56 -40.34 -35.96 2.89
N TRP A 57 -40.67 -37.24 3.01
CA TRP A 57 -39.87 -38.21 3.76
C TRP A 57 -38.56 -38.55 3.01
N LEU A 58 -38.62 -38.71 1.69
CA LEU A 58 -37.46 -39.05 0.86
C LEU A 58 -36.49 -37.87 0.80
N ARG A 59 -37.01 -36.64 0.67
CA ARG A 59 -36.19 -35.42 0.71
C ARG A 59 -35.45 -35.26 2.04
N ARG A 60 -36.10 -35.59 3.15
CA ARG A 60 -35.47 -35.55 4.48
C ARG A 60 -34.39 -36.61 4.61
N LEU A 61 -34.64 -37.83 4.15
CA LEU A 61 -33.67 -38.92 4.19
C LEU A 61 -32.46 -38.65 3.28
N CYS A 62 -32.67 -38.17 2.05
CA CYS A 62 -31.58 -37.79 1.16
C CYS A 62 -30.77 -36.63 1.75
N GLY A 63 -31.44 -35.64 2.37
CA GLY A 63 -30.77 -34.58 3.12
C GLY A 63 -29.91 -35.11 4.27
N GLN A 64 -30.41 -36.07 5.05
CA GLN A 64 -29.63 -36.73 6.11
C GLN A 64 -28.37 -37.42 5.56
N LEU A 65 -28.53 -38.22 4.51
CA LEU A 65 -27.41 -38.93 3.90
C LEU A 65 -26.38 -37.96 3.29
N LEU A 66 -26.83 -36.87 2.67
CA LEU A 66 -25.96 -35.83 2.13
C LEU A 66 -25.18 -35.12 3.25
N SER A 67 -25.83 -34.74 4.35
CA SER A 67 -25.17 -34.14 5.52
C SER A 67 -24.13 -35.10 6.13
N GLU A 68 -24.48 -36.38 6.29
CA GLU A 68 -23.55 -37.40 6.81
C GLU A 68 -22.36 -37.64 5.85
N ARG A 69 -22.48 -37.36 4.55
CA ARG A 69 -21.34 -37.43 3.61
C ARG A 69 -20.52 -36.15 3.60
N LEU A 70 -21.16 -35.00 3.72
CA LEU A 70 -20.50 -33.70 3.80
C LEU A 70 -19.52 -33.63 4.99
N MET A 71 -19.94 -34.14 6.15
CA MET A 71 -19.15 -34.12 7.39
C MET A 71 -18.03 -35.16 7.45
N ARG A 72 -17.90 -36.05 6.46
CA ARG A 72 -16.79 -37.01 6.38
C ARG A 72 -15.52 -36.33 5.84
N PRO A 73 -14.33 -36.91 6.06
CA PRO A 73 -13.11 -36.41 5.43
C PRO A 73 -13.25 -36.40 3.91
N ASN A 74 -12.82 -35.31 3.26
CA ASN A 74 -13.00 -35.03 1.82
C ASN A 74 -14.47 -34.98 1.35
N GLY A 75 -15.43 -34.91 2.27
CA GLY A 75 -16.86 -34.79 1.99
C GLY A 75 -17.21 -33.49 1.28
N VAL A 76 -16.62 -32.36 1.70
CA VAL A 76 -16.80 -31.06 1.05
C VAL A 76 -16.35 -31.12 -0.41
N GLN A 77 -15.13 -31.62 -0.66
CA GLN A 77 -14.62 -31.80 -2.02
C GLN A 77 -15.55 -32.70 -2.86
N ALA A 78 -16.06 -33.79 -2.28
CA ALA A 78 -16.97 -34.70 -2.98
C ALA A 78 -18.30 -34.02 -3.35
N VAL A 79 -18.84 -33.18 -2.47
CA VAL A 79 -20.07 -32.41 -2.72
C VAL A 79 -19.84 -31.37 -3.81
N VAL A 80 -18.74 -30.62 -3.73
CA VAL A 80 -18.39 -29.61 -4.75
C VAL A 80 -18.21 -30.28 -6.11
N ARG A 81 -17.45 -31.39 -6.20
CA ARG A 81 -17.30 -32.17 -7.44
C ARG A 81 -18.63 -32.70 -7.95
N GLY A 82 -19.45 -33.29 -7.08
CA GLY A 82 -20.75 -33.83 -7.45
C GLY A 82 -21.65 -32.78 -8.11
N ILE A 83 -21.71 -31.58 -7.54
CA ILE A 83 -22.55 -30.49 -8.06
C ILE A 83 -21.95 -29.85 -9.32
N MET A 84 -20.62 -29.76 -9.41
CA MET A 84 -19.94 -29.12 -10.55
C MET A 84 -19.85 -30.05 -11.78
N GLU A 85 -19.51 -31.32 -11.58
CA GLU A 85 -19.35 -32.34 -12.64
C GLU A 85 -20.72 -32.85 -13.16
N GLY A 86 -21.78 -32.76 -12.37
CA GLY A 86 -23.12 -33.31 -12.68
C GLY A 86 -23.96 -32.47 -13.65
N THR A 87 -23.43 -31.35 -14.12
CA THR A 87 -24.03 -30.52 -15.17
C THR A 87 -23.10 -30.56 -16.38
N GLY A 88 -23.48 -31.32 -17.42
CA GLY A 88 -22.66 -31.58 -18.61
C GLY A 88 -21.78 -30.40 -19.02
N ALA A 89 -20.46 -30.64 -19.02
CA ALA A 89 -19.45 -29.71 -19.49
C ALA A 89 -19.61 -29.45 -21.00
N GLY A 90 -19.30 -28.23 -21.45
CA GLY A 90 -19.00 -28.02 -22.87
C GLY A 90 -19.20 -26.63 -23.47
N GLY A 91 -19.64 -25.62 -22.72
CA GLY A 91 -19.71 -24.25 -23.26
C GLY A 91 -18.42 -23.47 -22.99
N ALA A 92 -17.53 -23.34 -23.98
CA ALA A 92 -16.46 -22.34 -23.89
C ALA A 92 -17.06 -20.96 -24.23
N GLY A 93 -17.40 -20.16 -23.20
CA GLY A 93 -17.96 -18.82 -23.38
C GLY A 93 -18.23 -18.09 -22.07
N ALA A 94 -18.39 -16.76 -22.14
CA ALA A 94 -18.67 -15.91 -20.98
C ALA A 94 -19.97 -16.30 -20.24
N GLU A 95 -20.96 -16.83 -20.95
CA GLU A 95 -22.22 -17.32 -20.37
C GLU A 95 -22.04 -18.62 -19.56
N ALA A 96 -21.13 -19.50 -19.96
CA ALA A 96 -20.82 -20.69 -19.17
C ALA A 96 -20.07 -20.34 -17.88
N ALA A 97 -19.13 -19.38 -17.95
CA ALA A 97 -18.50 -18.80 -16.77
C ALA A 97 -19.52 -18.08 -15.87
N ALA A 98 -20.54 -17.44 -16.46
CA ALA A 98 -21.65 -16.81 -15.75
C ALA A 98 -22.52 -17.84 -15.00
N VAL A 99 -22.79 -18.97 -15.63
CA VAL A 99 -23.56 -20.06 -15.03
C VAL A 99 -22.75 -20.78 -13.94
N ASP A 100 -21.45 -20.96 -14.14
CA ASP A 100 -20.56 -21.61 -13.18
C ASP A 100 -20.37 -20.78 -11.91
N TRP A 101 -20.38 -19.44 -11.97
CA TRP A 101 -20.33 -18.64 -10.75
C TRP A 101 -21.56 -18.76 -9.88
N ARG A 102 -22.76 -18.79 -10.47
CA ARG A 102 -24.02 -18.92 -9.71
C ARG A 102 -24.10 -20.27 -9.03
N LYS A 103 -23.58 -21.31 -9.68
CA LYS A 103 -23.44 -22.63 -9.08
C LYS A 103 -22.46 -22.59 -7.91
N CYS A 104 -21.28 -21.97 -8.07
CA CYS A 104 -20.32 -21.83 -6.98
C CYS A 104 -20.93 -21.12 -5.76
N ASP A 105 -21.67 -20.03 -5.98
CA ASP A 105 -22.36 -19.29 -4.91
C ASP A 105 -23.45 -20.12 -4.23
N THR A 106 -24.20 -20.91 -5.01
CA THR A 106 -25.21 -21.81 -4.46
C THR A 106 -24.58 -22.90 -3.59
N VAL A 107 -23.48 -23.50 -4.06
CA VAL A 107 -22.74 -24.51 -3.29
C VAL A 107 -22.16 -23.89 -2.04
N ALA A 108 -21.58 -22.70 -2.12
CA ALA A 108 -21.04 -21.99 -0.97
C ALA A 108 -22.11 -21.70 0.09
N LYS A 109 -23.32 -21.29 -0.31
CA LYS A 109 -24.46 -21.11 0.60
C LYS A 109 -24.88 -22.41 1.27
N ILE A 110 -24.87 -23.53 0.53
CA ILE A 110 -25.17 -24.85 1.09
C ILE A 110 -24.12 -25.24 2.14
N LEU A 111 -22.84 -25.01 1.86
CA LEU A 111 -21.74 -25.33 2.77
C LEU A 111 -21.71 -24.41 4.00
N ALA A 112 -22.07 -23.14 3.86
CA ALA A 112 -22.17 -22.21 4.98
C ALA A 112 -23.37 -22.52 5.89
N SER A 113 -24.48 -23.00 5.32
CA SER A 113 -25.68 -23.34 6.09
C SER A 113 -25.50 -24.63 6.89
N CYS A 114 -25.52 -24.52 8.22
CA CYS A 114 -25.47 -25.68 9.11
C CYS A 114 -26.72 -26.57 8.94
N PRO A 115 -26.56 -27.88 8.66
CA PRO A 115 -27.69 -28.79 8.55
C PRO A 115 -28.51 -28.86 9.85
N GLN A 116 -29.84 -28.87 9.74
CA GLN A 116 -30.77 -28.99 10.88
C GLN A 116 -30.59 -30.28 11.72
N GLN A 117 -29.78 -31.22 11.24
CA GLN A 117 -29.52 -32.52 11.87
C GLN A 117 -28.25 -32.50 12.72
N CYS A 118 -27.44 -31.45 12.63
CA CYS A 118 -26.27 -31.26 13.48
C CYS A 118 -26.74 -30.80 14.87
N LEU A 119 -26.29 -31.49 15.91
CA LEU A 119 -26.65 -31.18 17.30
C LEU A 119 -25.89 -29.96 17.83
N SER A 120 -24.71 -29.68 17.26
CA SER A 120 -23.86 -28.53 17.58
C SER A 120 -23.38 -27.86 16.30
N LEU A 121 -23.43 -26.52 16.29
CA LEU A 121 -22.87 -25.69 15.24
C LEU A 121 -21.33 -25.73 15.24
N GLU A 122 -20.73 -25.82 16.42
CA GLU A 122 -19.27 -25.85 16.60
C GLU A 122 -18.67 -27.14 16.02
N ASP A 123 -19.31 -28.28 16.26
CA ASP A 123 -18.87 -29.57 15.70
C ASP A 123 -18.90 -29.55 14.16
N TYR A 124 -19.90 -28.88 13.57
CA TYR A 124 -19.97 -28.70 12.13
C TYR A 124 -18.79 -27.87 11.61
N TYR A 125 -18.49 -26.72 12.23
CA TYR A 125 -17.35 -25.88 11.86
C TYR A 125 -16.03 -26.64 12.00
N ARG A 126 -15.84 -27.36 13.11
CA ARG A 126 -14.64 -28.17 13.35
C ARG A 126 -14.39 -29.24 12.27
N LEU A 127 -15.44 -29.84 11.71
CA LEU A 127 -15.32 -30.88 10.67
C LEU A 127 -15.24 -30.31 9.25
N VAL A 128 -15.88 -29.18 8.97
CA VAL A 128 -16.02 -28.61 7.61
C VAL A 128 -14.97 -27.56 7.31
N CYS A 129 -14.60 -26.70 8.27
CA CYS A 129 -13.64 -25.61 8.04
C CYS A 129 -12.27 -26.08 7.54
N PRO A 130 -11.64 -27.15 8.10
CA PRO A 130 -10.37 -27.66 7.56
C PRO A 130 -10.48 -28.10 6.09
N GLN A 131 -11.60 -28.74 5.72
CA GLN A 131 -11.83 -29.18 4.34
C GLN A 131 -12.03 -28.00 3.38
N ILE A 132 -12.57 -26.87 3.86
CA ILE A 132 -12.68 -25.64 3.07
C ILE A 132 -11.29 -25.04 2.80
N LEU A 133 -10.40 -25.07 3.79
CA LEU A 133 -9.00 -24.62 3.61
C LEU A 133 -8.25 -25.52 2.63
N ASP A 134 -8.42 -26.84 2.72
CA ASP A 134 -7.85 -27.79 1.76
C ASP A 134 -8.33 -27.53 0.32
N LEU A 135 -9.58 -27.05 0.17
CA LEU A 135 -10.17 -26.71 -1.13
C LEU A 135 -9.44 -25.55 -1.83
N LEU A 136 -8.85 -24.61 -1.07
CA LEU A 136 -8.05 -23.50 -1.60
C LEU A 136 -6.72 -23.95 -2.21
N ARG A 137 -6.25 -25.15 -1.82
CA ARG A 137 -4.93 -25.70 -2.16
C ARG A 137 -4.98 -26.69 -3.32
N ILE A 138 -6.15 -26.93 -3.91
CA ILE A 138 -6.28 -27.83 -5.06
C ILE A 138 -5.67 -27.17 -6.31
N GLN A 139 -4.65 -27.83 -6.88
CA GLN A 139 -3.88 -27.31 -8.03
C GLN A 139 -4.37 -27.77 -9.42
N ASP A 140 -5.45 -28.56 -9.50
CA ASP A 140 -5.96 -29.06 -10.78
C ASP A 140 -6.44 -27.92 -11.69
N LYS A 141 -5.73 -27.66 -12.79
CA LYS A 141 -5.92 -26.49 -13.66
C LYS A 141 -7.35 -26.31 -14.18
N VAL A 142 -8.10 -27.41 -14.34
CA VAL A 142 -9.47 -27.36 -14.90
C VAL A 142 -10.50 -26.97 -13.84
N THR A 143 -10.30 -27.42 -12.60
CA THR A 143 -11.30 -27.30 -11.53
C THR A 143 -10.89 -26.32 -10.43
N ALA A 144 -9.61 -25.97 -10.32
CA ALA A 144 -9.03 -25.13 -9.27
C ALA A 144 -9.75 -23.79 -9.12
N ARG A 145 -10.12 -23.13 -10.23
CA ARG A 145 -10.85 -21.85 -10.18
C ARG A 145 -12.24 -21.98 -9.55
N GLN A 146 -12.95 -23.07 -9.85
CA GLN A 146 -14.28 -23.33 -9.28
C GLN A 146 -14.15 -23.67 -7.79
N PHE A 147 -13.18 -24.52 -7.43
CA PHE A 147 -12.88 -24.87 -6.04
C PHE A 147 -12.48 -23.67 -5.20
N GLN A 148 -11.52 -22.87 -5.68
CA GLN A 148 -11.10 -21.63 -5.03
C GLN A 148 -12.30 -20.72 -4.81
N ARG A 149 -13.14 -20.51 -5.83
CA ARG A 149 -14.30 -19.63 -5.70
C ARG A 149 -15.30 -20.13 -4.67
N VAL A 150 -15.63 -21.43 -4.69
CA VAL A 150 -16.51 -22.03 -3.68
C VAL A 150 -15.89 -21.88 -2.29
N ALA A 151 -14.60 -22.17 -2.13
CA ALA A 151 -13.90 -22.06 -0.86
C ALA A 151 -13.94 -20.63 -0.31
N THR A 152 -13.50 -19.65 -1.11
CA THR A 152 -13.51 -18.23 -0.73
C THR A 152 -14.92 -17.76 -0.41
N THR A 153 -15.91 -18.02 -1.28
CA THR A 153 -17.30 -17.59 -1.01
C THR A 153 -17.89 -18.26 0.24
N THR A 154 -17.59 -19.54 0.49
CA THR A 154 -18.04 -20.25 1.69
C THR A 154 -17.43 -19.64 2.94
N LEU A 155 -16.10 -19.45 2.95
CA LEU A 155 -15.38 -18.85 4.07
C LEU A 155 -15.93 -17.46 4.39
N LEU A 156 -16.09 -16.61 3.38
CA LEU A 156 -16.64 -15.26 3.57
C LEU A 156 -18.10 -15.27 4.07
N THR A 157 -18.90 -16.24 3.62
CA THR A 157 -20.29 -16.39 4.08
C THR A 157 -20.33 -16.85 5.54
N MET A 158 -19.51 -17.83 5.91
CA MET A 158 -19.39 -18.32 7.30
C MET A 158 -18.87 -17.22 8.23
N ALA A 159 -17.91 -16.41 7.78
CA ALA A 159 -17.41 -15.26 8.53
C ALA A 159 -18.48 -14.19 8.81
N LYS A 160 -19.43 -14.00 7.89
CA LYS A 160 -20.57 -13.09 8.06
C LYS A 160 -21.64 -13.64 8.99
N GLU A 161 -21.94 -14.93 8.89
CA GLU A 161 -23.01 -15.58 9.67
C GLU A 161 -22.58 -15.83 11.11
N HIS A 162 -21.36 -16.34 11.32
CA HIS A 162 -20.83 -16.71 12.64
C HIS A 162 -19.37 -16.27 12.80
N PRO A 163 -19.12 -14.97 13.09
CA PRO A 163 -17.78 -14.39 13.07
C PRO A 163 -16.81 -15.04 14.07
N GLN A 164 -17.27 -15.37 15.29
CA GLN A 164 -16.42 -15.97 16.33
C GLN A 164 -15.91 -17.36 15.93
N LEU A 165 -16.80 -18.23 15.44
CA LEU A 165 -16.44 -19.57 15.00
C LEU A 165 -15.59 -19.56 13.73
N ALA A 166 -15.86 -18.62 12.82
CA ALA A 166 -15.05 -18.44 11.62
C ALA A 166 -13.64 -17.92 11.95
N GLU A 167 -13.51 -17.01 12.92
CA GLU A 167 -12.21 -16.55 13.38
C GLU A 167 -11.37 -17.72 13.94
N GLU A 168 -11.99 -18.55 14.78
CA GLU A 168 -11.32 -19.67 15.43
C GLU A 168 -10.97 -20.83 14.48
N HIS A 169 -11.90 -21.23 13.61
CA HIS A 169 -11.73 -22.43 12.78
C HIS A 169 -11.31 -22.16 11.33
N LEU A 170 -11.40 -20.92 10.82
CA LEU A 170 -10.98 -20.58 9.45
C LEU A 170 -9.82 -19.59 9.45
N LEU A 171 -9.99 -18.40 10.03
CA LEU A 171 -9.00 -17.31 9.91
C LEU A 171 -7.73 -17.60 10.71
N ARG A 172 -7.86 -18.08 11.96
CA ARG A 172 -6.70 -18.39 12.81
C ARG A 172 -5.84 -19.52 12.22
N PRO A 173 -6.39 -20.65 11.71
CA PRO A 173 -5.60 -21.66 11.01
C PRO A 173 -5.00 -21.16 9.69
N LEU A 174 -5.72 -20.35 8.92
CA LEU A 174 -5.22 -19.78 7.66
C LEU A 174 -4.00 -18.87 7.90
N LEU A 175 -4.06 -18.04 8.95
CA LEU A 175 -2.99 -17.12 9.33
C LEU A 175 -1.94 -17.74 10.26
N ALA A 176 -2.11 -19.00 10.69
CA ALA A 176 -1.25 -19.63 11.70
C ALA A 176 0.25 -19.59 11.34
N PRO A 177 0.69 -19.86 10.09
CA PRO A 177 2.09 -19.73 9.72
C PRO A 177 2.65 -18.32 9.96
N LEU A 178 1.93 -17.27 9.57
CA LEU A 178 2.34 -15.88 9.81
C LEU A 178 2.28 -15.49 11.29
N ARG A 179 1.27 -15.95 12.04
CA ARG A 179 1.14 -15.64 13.48
C ARG A 179 2.26 -16.25 14.32
N ARG A 180 2.73 -17.46 13.97
CA ARG A 180 3.91 -18.09 14.61
C ARG A 180 5.16 -17.21 14.54
N CYS A 181 5.22 -16.31 13.56
CA CYS A 181 6.37 -15.42 13.34
C CYS A 181 6.39 -14.22 14.29
N SER A 182 5.23 -13.76 14.78
CA SER A 182 5.12 -12.62 15.72
C SER A 182 5.03 -13.05 17.18
N GLN A 183 4.52 -14.25 17.45
CA GLN A 183 4.38 -14.81 18.79
C GLN A 183 4.91 -16.24 18.79
N PRO A 184 6.18 -16.48 19.17
CA PRO A 184 6.69 -17.84 19.38
C PRO A 184 6.11 -18.52 20.64
N ALA A 185 5.13 -17.89 21.30
CA ALA A 185 4.49 -18.36 22.51
C ALA A 185 3.60 -19.59 22.26
N GLU A 186 4.24 -20.75 22.18
CA GLU A 186 3.73 -22.11 22.51
C GLU A 186 4.82 -23.18 22.33
N VAL A 187 5.96 -22.86 21.71
CA VAL A 187 7.16 -23.72 21.74
C VAL A 187 8.04 -23.21 22.87
N ALA A 188 8.43 -24.08 23.80
CA ALA A 188 9.37 -23.75 24.87
C ALA A 188 10.63 -23.11 24.26
N VAL A 189 10.72 -21.79 24.39
CA VAL A 189 11.79 -20.94 23.85
C VAL A 189 13.18 -21.38 24.34
N GLU A 190 13.23 -22.12 25.44
CA GLU A 190 14.47 -22.61 26.05
C GLU A 190 15.06 -23.86 25.34
N ASP A 191 14.34 -24.52 24.43
CA ASP A 191 14.78 -25.77 23.76
C ASP A 191 15.11 -25.62 22.26
N LEU A 192 14.90 -24.45 21.65
CA LEU A 192 15.12 -24.27 20.21
C LEU A 192 16.57 -23.87 19.93
N SER A 193 17.33 -24.77 19.29
CA SER A 193 18.66 -24.46 18.76
C SER A 193 18.60 -23.37 17.70
N ALA A 194 19.60 -22.49 17.67
CA ALA A 194 19.80 -21.51 16.61
C ALA A 194 19.72 -22.16 15.22
N GLY A 195 19.02 -21.54 14.29
CA GLY A 195 18.82 -22.06 12.92
C GLY A 195 17.70 -23.10 12.76
N THR A 196 16.95 -23.44 13.82
CA THR A 196 15.78 -24.31 13.69
C THR A 196 14.71 -23.65 12.83
N VAL A 197 14.24 -24.35 11.79
CA VAL A 197 13.19 -23.86 10.89
C VAL A 197 11.83 -23.90 11.61
N LEU A 198 11.26 -22.71 11.84
CA LEU A 198 9.95 -22.51 12.47
C LEU A 198 8.80 -22.65 11.47
N VAL A 199 9.00 -22.15 10.25
CA VAL A 199 8.03 -22.21 9.15
C VAL A 199 8.76 -22.57 7.86
N THR A 200 8.29 -23.62 7.20
CA THR A 200 8.85 -24.08 5.93
C THR A 200 8.43 -23.18 4.77
N GLU A 201 9.18 -23.23 3.68
CA GLU A 201 8.91 -22.44 2.47
C GLU A 201 7.54 -22.77 1.87
N ALA A 202 7.18 -24.05 1.80
CA ALA A 202 5.91 -24.50 1.29
C ALA A 202 4.73 -24.02 2.16
N GLU A 203 4.89 -24.04 3.50
CA GLU A 203 3.88 -23.53 4.43
C GLU A 203 3.68 -22.03 4.29
N LEU A 204 4.77 -21.26 4.23
CA LEU A 204 4.70 -19.80 4.11
C LEU A 204 4.14 -19.38 2.76
N GLY A 205 4.61 -20.01 1.67
CA GLY A 205 4.10 -19.74 0.33
C GLY A 205 2.61 -20.06 0.19
N SER A 206 2.19 -21.24 0.65
CA SER A 206 0.76 -21.61 0.64
C SER A 206 -0.08 -20.66 1.50
N CYS A 207 0.43 -20.22 2.65
CA CYS A 207 -0.27 -19.27 3.52
C CYS A 207 -0.48 -17.92 2.83
N VAL A 208 0.56 -17.35 2.23
CA VAL A 208 0.46 -16.06 1.52
C VAL A 208 -0.49 -16.16 0.32
N GLU A 209 -0.45 -17.27 -0.43
CA GLU A 209 -1.41 -17.52 -1.51
C GLU A 209 -2.84 -17.65 -1.01
N ASP A 210 -3.07 -18.40 0.09
CA ASP A 210 -4.40 -18.58 0.67
C ASP A 210 -4.95 -17.23 1.18
N VAL A 211 -4.10 -16.39 1.79
CA VAL A 211 -4.44 -15.00 2.16
C VAL A 211 -4.81 -14.18 0.93
N LEU A 212 -4.00 -14.23 -0.14
CA LEU A 212 -4.31 -13.50 -1.38
C LEU A 212 -5.67 -13.93 -1.97
N LYS A 213 -5.95 -15.24 -2.02
CA LYS A 213 -7.20 -15.81 -2.55
C LYS A 213 -8.43 -15.44 -1.72
N VAL A 214 -8.28 -15.26 -0.40
CA VAL A 214 -9.40 -14.95 0.50
C VAL A 214 -9.63 -13.45 0.61
N TYR A 215 -8.58 -12.67 0.89
CA TYR A 215 -8.69 -11.25 1.18
C TYR A 215 -8.76 -10.42 -0.11
N VAL A 216 -7.78 -10.57 -1.01
CA VAL A 216 -7.68 -9.75 -2.23
C VAL A 216 -8.68 -10.21 -3.28
N VAL A 217 -8.73 -11.51 -3.60
CA VAL A 217 -9.65 -12.04 -4.61
C VAL A 217 -11.09 -12.10 -4.10
N GLY A 218 -11.29 -12.42 -2.81
CA GLY A 218 -12.61 -12.38 -2.18
C GLY A 218 -13.15 -10.96 -1.98
N ASN A 219 -12.24 -10.00 -1.77
CA ASN A 219 -12.50 -8.56 -1.71
C ASN A 219 -13.63 -8.17 -0.75
N ASP A 220 -13.63 -8.74 0.46
CA ASP A 220 -14.60 -8.43 1.51
C ASP A 220 -13.95 -7.58 2.60
N SER A 221 -14.49 -6.38 2.81
CA SER A 221 -13.96 -5.40 3.77
C SER A 221 -14.65 -5.46 5.14
N SER A 222 -15.12 -6.64 5.56
CA SER A 222 -15.68 -6.81 6.90
C SER A 222 -14.63 -6.55 7.98
N SER A 223 -15.08 -5.97 9.10
CA SER A 223 -14.21 -5.62 10.23
C SER A 223 -13.46 -6.82 10.80
N LEU A 224 -14.07 -8.01 10.77
CA LEU A 224 -13.43 -9.26 11.19
C LEU A 224 -12.21 -9.58 10.32
N LEU A 225 -12.34 -9.48 8.99
CA LEU A 225 -11.24 -9.78 8.07
C LEU A 225 -10.13 -8.74 8.23
N LEU A 226 -10.46 -7.46 8.20
CA LEU A 226 -9.47 -6.40 8.39
C LEU A 226 -8.74 -6.56 9.74
N GLY A 227 -9.46 -6.79 10.84
CA GLY A 227 -8.87 -7.02 12.16
C GLY A 227 -7.98 -8.26 12.23
N SER A 228 -8.41 -9.38 11.62
CA SER A 228 -7.61 -10.60 11.57
C SER A 228 -6.30 -10.41 10.79
N LEU A 229 -6.36 -9.72 9.64
CA LEU A 229 -5.20 -9.45 8.80
C LEU A 229 -4.24 -8.46 9.47
N GLN A 230 -4.76 -7.41 10.11
CA GLN A 230 -3.96 -6.42 10.84
C GLN A 230 -3.00 -7.08 11.85
N SER A 231 -3.43 -8.18 12.49
CA SER A 231 -2.61 -8.90 13.46
C SER A 231 -1.31 -9.52 12.89
N VAL A 232 -1.23 -9.70 11.57
CA VAL A 232 -0.07 -10.29 10.88
C VAL A 232 0.59 -9.35 9.87
N LEU A 233 0.04 -8.14 9.66
CA LEU A 233 0.52 -7.22 8.62
C LEU A 233 2.01 -6.87 8.74
N GLY A 234 2.56 -6.80 9.96
CA GLY A 234 3.98 -6.48 10.13
C GLY A 234 4.90 -7.59 9.66
N VAL A 235 4.47 -8.85 9.81
CA VAL A 235 5.17 -10.01 9.24
C VAL A 235 5.07 -9.99 7.73
N VAL A 236 3.89 -9.67 7.17
CA VAL A 236 3.70 -9.55 5.71
C VAL A 236 4.55 -8.43 5.13
N PHE A 237 4.65 -7.28 5.81
CA PHE A 237 5.51 -6.18 5.39
C PHE A 237 7.00 -6.54 5.48
N SER A 238 7.41 -7.19 6.56
CA SER A 238 8.79 -7.68 6.70
C SER A 238 9.14 -8.72 5.62
N LEU A 239 8.19 -9.61 5.28
CA LEU A 239 8.33 -10.58 4.19
C LEU A 239 8.37 -9.90 2.82
N TYR A 240 7.57 -8.86 2.60
CA TYR A 240 7.64 -8.04 1.38
C TYR A 240 9.02 -7.38 1.23
N SER A 241 9.54 -6.79 2.30
CA SER A 241 10.87 -6.18 2.33
C SER A 241 11.97 -7.20 2.05
N PHE A 242 11.88 -8.38 2.66
CA PHE A 242 12.79 -9.50 2.40
C PHE A 242 12.70 -9.99 0.94
N ALA A 243 11.49 -10.18 0.41
CA ALA A 243 11.24 -10.61 -0.96
C ALA A 243 11.57 -9.54 -2.02
N LYS A 244 11.85 -8.30 -1.60
CA LYS A 244 12.34 -7.22 -2.46
C LYS A 244 13.86 -7.24 -2.58
N GLN A 245 14.55 -7.48 -1.47
CA GLN A 245 16.00 -7.64 -1.43
C GLN A 245 16.44 -8.92 -2.15
N ASN A 246 15.59 -9.95 -2.13
CA ASN A 246 15.85 -11.25 -2.73
C ASN A 246 14.97 -11.48 -3.97
N VAL A 247 15.41 -12.32 -4.91
CA VAL A 247 14.55 -12.73 -6.04
C VAL A 247 13.53 -13.74 -5.52
N SER A 248 12.35 -13.27 -5.11
CA SER A 248 11.29 -14.15 -4.60
C SER A 248 9.93 -13.95 -5.28
N TYR A 249 9.24 -15.08 -5.50
CA TYR A 249 7.87 -15.08 -6.04
C TYR A 249 6.84 -14.49 -5.06
N LEU A 250 7.19 -14.33 -3.78
CA LEU A 250 6.31 -13.80 -2.72
C LEU A 250 6.15 -12.26 -2.77
N ARG A 251 6.97 -11.56 -3.57
CA ARG A 251 6.96 -10.10 -3.68
C ARG A 251 5.59 -9.54 -4.08
N SER A 252 5.02 -9.99 -5.21
CA SER A 252 3.73 -9.49 -5.71
C SER A 252 2.57 -9.83 -4.77
N PRO A 253 2.43 -11.10 -4.30
CA PRO A 253 1.38 -11.45 -3.35
C PRO A 253 1.40 -10.60 -2.07
N CYS A 254 2.57 -10.39 -1.45
CA CYS A 254 2.67 -9.57 -0.24
C CYS A 254 2.31 -8.11 -0.51
N GLN A 255 2.77 -7.54 -1.63
CA GLN A 255 2.43 -6.17 -2.03
C GLN A 255 0.92 -6.01 -2.23
N GLU A 256 0.28 -6.94 -2.93
CA GLU A 256 -1.17 -6.90 -3.19
C GLU A 256 -1.99 -6.99 -1.89
N ILE A 257 -1.57 -7.82 -0.94
CA ILE A 257 -2.21 -7.93 0.39
C ILE A 257 -2.10 -6.61 1.16
N LEU A 258 -0.90 -6.02 1.20
CA LEU A 258 -0.65 -4.74 1.88
C LEU A 258 -1.48 -3.62 1.26
N LEU A 259 -1.45 -3.48 -0.06
CA LEU A 259 -2.21 -2.44 -0.78
C LEU A 259 -3.71 -2.63 -0.62
N TRP A 260 -4.21 -3.87 -0.69
CA TRP A 260 -5.63 -4.16 -0.47
C TRP A 260 -6.07 -3.71 0.93
N PHE A 261 -5.28 -4.00 1.98
CA PHE A 261 -5.60 -3.56 3.33
C PHE A 261 -5.63 -2.04 3.44
N LEU A 262 -4.62 -1.35 2.90
CA LEU A 262 -4.53 0.11 2.94
C LEU A 262 -5.68 0.80 2.18
N GLU A 263 -6.16 0.18 1.10
CA GLU A 263 -7.27 0.69 0.28
C GLU A 263 -8.65 0.43 0.93
N LYS A 264 -8.83 -0.72 1.60
CA LYS A 264 -10.14 -1.13 2.15
C LYS A 264 -10.37 -0.71 3.60
N SER A 265 -9.33 -0.38 4.34
CA SER A 265 -9.44 0.04 5.74
C SER A 265 -9.86 1.49 5.88
N GLU A 266 -10.32 1.85 7.08
CA GLU A 266 -10.56 3.25 7.42
C GLU A 266 -9.25 4.05 7.36
N ARG A 267 -9.35 5.32 6.98
CA ARG A 267 -8.19 6.17 6.71
C ARG A 267 -7.22 6.28 7.89
N GLU A 268 -7.75 6.47 9.10
CA GLU A 268 -6.94 6.55 10.33
C GLU A 268 -6.28 5.20 10.67
N VAL A 269 -6.94 4.08 10.38
CA VAL A 269 -6.35 2.74 10.59
C VAL A 269 -5.22 2.50 9.59
N SER A 270 -5.41 2.86 8.31
CA SER A 270 -4.36 2.78 7.30
C SER A 270 -3.15 3.64 7.67
N LEU A 271 -3.36 4.87 8.16
CA LEU A 271 -2.29 5.74 8.63
C LEU A 271 -1.56 5.16 9.85
N ALA A 272 -2.31 4.66 10.84
CA ALA A 272 -1.71 4.02 12.00
C ALA A 272 -0.84 2.84 11.59
N VAL A 273 -1.31 1.99 10.66
CA VAL A 273 -0.56 0.84 10.14
C VAL A 273 0.70 1.26 9.38
N LEU A 274 0.66 2.34 8.59
CA LEU A 274 1.86 2.88 7.94
C LEU A 274 2.88 3.41 8.96
N GLU A 275 2.41 4.13 9.98
CA GLU A 275 3.24 4.55 11.12
C GLU A 275 3.82 3.33 11.86
N GLY A 276 3.08 2.23 11.95
CA GLY A 276 3.54 0.96 12.53
C GLY A 276 4.61 0.26 11.70
N PHE A 277 4.48 0.26 10.36
CA PHE A 277 5.52 -0.23 9.46
C PHE A 277 6.81 0.60 9.55
N ALA A 278 6.69 1.91 9.78
CA ALA A 278 7.81 2.81 10.01
C ALA A 278 8.45 2.69 11.40
N GLY A 279 7.82 1.95 12.34
CA GLY A 279 8.27 1.86 13.73
C GLY A 279 8.00 3.12 14.56
N LEU A 280 7.03 3.95 14.14
CA LEU A 280 6.61 5.16 14.87
C LEU A 280 5.53 4.88 15.91
N ASN A 281 4.81 3.76 15.79
CA ASN A 281 3.81 3.30 16.75
C ASN A 281 3.75 1.76 16.83
N ASP A 282 2.99 1.23 17.79
CA ASP A 282 2.82 -0.21 18.03
C ASP A 282 1.55 -0.80 17.37
N SER A 283 1.00 -0.13 16.35
CA SER A 283 -0.27 -0.55 15.72
C SER A 283 -0.16 -1.88 14.96
N VAL A 284 1.07 -2.28 14.62
CA VAL A 284 1.40 -3.46 13.86
C VAL A 284 2.38 -4.30 14.66
N ARG A 285 2.18 -5.63 14.65
CA ARG A 285 3.12 -6.56 15.28
C ARG A 285 4.25 -6.89 14.32
N PRO A 286 5.51 -6.53 14.63
CA PRO A 286 6.63 -6.88 13.79
C PRO A 286 6.93 -8.39 13.84
N LEU A 287 7.90 -8.81 13.04
CA LEU A 287 8.55 -10.10 13.19
C LEU A 287 9.17 -10.20 14.60
N HIS A 288 9.04 -11.35 15.25
CA HIS A 288 9.66 -11.55 16.55
C HIS A 288 11.19 -11.41 16.43
N PRO A 289 11.89 -10.77 17.41
CA PRO A 289 13.34 -10.55 17.31
C PRO A 289 14.15 -11.81 17.02
N TRP A 290 13.81 -12.94 17.68
CA TRP A 290 14.48 -14.22 17.45
C TRP A 290 14.08 -14.95 16.17
N CYS A 291 13.31 -14.35 15.28
CA CYS A 291 12.91 -14.95 14.01
C CYS A 291 13.60 -14.20 12.88
N GLN A 292 14.18 -14.93 11.94
CA GLN A 292 14.81 -14.35 10.75
C GLN A 292 14.30 -15.05 9.49
N PHE A 293 14.07 -14.27 8.43
CA PHE A 293 13.79 -14.81 7.10
C PHE A 293 15.08 -15.32 6.45
N ARG A 294 15.01 -16.49 5.82
CA ARG A 294 16.08 -17.08 5.02
C ARG A 294 15.56 -17.44 3.64
N VAL A 295 16.45 -17.36 2.64
CA VAL A 295 16.09 -17.71 1.26
C VAL A 295 15.75 -19.19 1.20
N GLY A 296 14.59 -19.51 0.64
CA GLY A 296 14.14 -20.88 0.42
C GLY A 296 14.83 -21.52 -0.78
N SER A 297 14.80 -22.85 -0.85
CA SER A 297 15.40 -23.59 -1.97
C SER A 297 14.61 -23.42 -3.27
N GLU A 298 13.31 -23.10 -3.19
CA GLU A 298 12.42 -22.92 -4.35
C GLU A 298 12.21 -21.43 -4.71
N GLY A 299 13.03 -20.52 -4.16
CA GLY A 299 12.94 -19.08 -4.41
C GLY A 299 11.89 -18.34 -3.55
N GLY A 300 11.36 -19.00 -2.53
CA GLY A 300 10.50 -18.45 -1.49
C GLY A 300 11.31 -18.02 -0.26
N ALA A 301 10.65 -18.00 0.90
CA ALA A 301 11.25 -17.67 2.17
C ALA A 301 10.96 -18.76 3.21
N THR A 302 11.94 -19.06 4.05
CA THR A 302 11.81 -19.88 5.26
C THR A 302 12.01 -18.99 6.47
N ILE A 303 11.47 -19.39 7.62
CA ILE A 303 11.66 -18.66 8.87
C ILE A 303 12.37 -19.57 9.84
N ALA A 304 13.49 -19.10 10.37
CA ALA A 304 14.31 -19.83 11.31
C ALA A 304 14.59 -18.99 12.55
N VAL A 305 14.96 -19.67 13.64
CA VAL A 305 15.45 -19.01 14.84
C VAL A 305 16.76 -18.29 14.52
N GLU A 306 16.84 -17.01 14.87
CA GLU A 306 17.99 -16.13 14.64
C GLU A 306 19.26 -16.80 15.16
N GLU A 307 20.30 -16.83 14.32
CA GLU A 307 21.61 -17.31 14.71
C GLU A 307 22.39 -16.15 15.33
N ALA A 308 23.09 -16.42 16.43
CA ALA A 308 23.98 -15.42 17.02
C ALA A 308 25.08 -15.09 16.00
N VAL A 309 25.04 -13.88 15.46
CA VAL A 309 26.08 -13.37 14.56
C VAL A 309 27.38 -13.29 15.38
N SER A 310 28.44 -13.95 14.92
CA SER A 310 29.71 -14.00 15.66
C SER A 310 30.49 -12.69 15.63
N ASP A 311 30.11 -11.80 14.72
CA ASP A 311 30.76 -10.51 14.47
C ASP A 311 29.76 -9.37 14.73
N GLU A 312 30.08 -8.54 15.73
CA GLU A 312 29.23 -7.43 16.16
C GLU A 312 29.14 -6.32 15.12
N ASP A 313 30.20 -6.11 14.33
CA ASP A 313 30.26 -5.06 13.30
C ASP A 313 29.41 -5.45 12.08
N GLU A 314 29.49 -6.72 11.67
CA GLU A 314 28.65 -7.28 10.61
C GLU A 314 27.16 -7.26 11.01
N ALA A 315 26.86 -7.58 12.27
CA ALA A 315 25.50 -7.50 12.81
C ALA A 315 24.95 -6.07 12.78
N LEU A 316 25.77 -5.08 13.11
CA LEU A 316 25.39 -3.67 13.06
C LEU A 316 25.14 -3.22 11.62
N TYR A 317 26.04 -3.58 10.69
CA TYR A 317 25.89 -3.24 9.27
C TYR A 317 24.60 -3.84 8.67
N GLN A 318 24.32 -5.11 8.96
CA GLN A 318 23.09 -5.77 8.51
C GLN A 318 21.85 -5.08 9.08
N LYS A 319 21.86 -4.70 10.37
CA LYS A 319 20.74 -3.97 10.99
C LYS A 319 20.47 -2.63 10.30
N VAL A 320 21.49 -1.81 10.11
CA VAL A 320 21.34 -0.50 9.46
C VAL A 320 20.86 -0.64 8.02
N SER A 321 21.41 -1.60 7.28
CA SER A 321 21.00 -1.88 5.90
C SER A 321 19.55 -2.35 5.80
N LEU A 322 19.11 -3.20 6.74
CA LEU A 322 17.72 -3.67 6.83
C LEU A 322 16.76 -2.53 7.16
N GLU A 323 17.10 -1.68 8.13
CA GLU A 323 16.30 -0.52 8.50
C GLU A 323 16.17 0.47 7.34
N GLN A 324 17.26 0.73 6.62
CA GLN A 324 17.23 1.59 5.45
C GLN A 324 16.35 1.02 4.34
N CYS A 325 16.51 -0.27 4.03
CA CYS A 325 15.68 -0.92 3.03
C CYS A 325 14.19 -0.98 3.45
N HIS A 326 13.90 -1.14 4.75
CA HIS A 326 12.52 -1.06 5.27
C HIS A 326 11.87 0.28 4.95
N VAL A 327 12.58 1.39 5.16
CA VAL A 327 12.08 2.73 4.86
C VAL A 327 11.86 2.91 3.35
N GLU A 328 12.83 2.51 2.52
CA GLU A 328 12.71 2.60 1.05
C GLU A 328 11.52 1.78 0.53
N ASN A 329 11.34 0.56 1.04
CA ASN A 329 10.23 -0.31 0.68
C ASN A 329 8.87 0.25 1.15
N LEU A 330 8.82 0.91 2.31
CA LEU A 330 7.62 1.59 2.79
C LEU A 330 7.25 2.77 1.88
N VAL A 331 8.23 3.60 1.52
CA VAL A 331 8.03 4.74 0.63
C VAL A 331 7.55 4.29 -0.75
N GLU A 332 8.12 3.21 -1.28
CA GLU A 332 7.64 2.60 -2.52
C GLU A 332 6.19 2.09 -2.40
N LEU A 333 5.84 1.41 -1.30
CA LEU A 333 4.46 0.97 -1.05
C LEU A 333 3.49 2.16 -1.02
N VAL A 334 3.87 3.23 -0.33
CA VAL A 334 3.08 4.47 -0.23
C VAL A 334 2.90 5.15 -1.59
N SER A 335 3.89 5.07 -2.49
CA SER A 335 3.78 5.64 -3.84
C SER A 335 2.67 4.99 -4.68
N HIS A 336 2.33 3.72 -4.41
CA HIS A 336 1.21 3.03 -5.05
C HIS A 336 -0.16 3.49 -4.49
N CYS A 337 -0.19 4.19 -3.36
CA CYS A 337 -1.40 4.71 -2.71
C CYS A 337 -1.77 6.16 -3.10
N GLN A 338 -1.06 6.81 -4.03
CA GLN A 338 -1.27 8.24 -4.35
C GLN A 338 -2.72 8.62 -4.65
N LYS A 339 -3.47 7.76 -5.37
CA LYS A 339 -4.88 8.03 -5.74
C LYS A 339 -5.84 8.16 -4.55
N SER A 340 -5.47 7.59 -3.39
CA SER A 340 -6.30 7.62 -2.19
C SER A 340 -6.06 8.88 -1.34
N GLY A 341 -5.03 9.67 -1.63
CA GLY A 341 -4.56 10.75 -0.77
C GLY A 341 -3.81 10.27 0.49
N LEU A 342 -3.76 8.96 0.77
CA LEU A 342 -3.09 8.41 1.95
C LEU A 342 -1.60 8.78 2.03
N ALA A 343 -0.91 8.86 0.88
CA ALA A 343 0.49 9.25 0.80
C ALA A 343 0.73 10.67 1.33
N GLY A 344 -0.13 11.63 0.96
CA GLY A 344 -0.06 13.00 1.43
C GLY A 344 -0.30 13.11 2.94
N ASP A 345 -1.31 12.41 3.46
CA ASP A 345 -1.58 12.40 4.91
C ASP A 345 -0.45 11.79 5.71
N PHE A 346 0.10 10.66 5.24
CA PHE A 346 1.23 10.01 5.89
C PHE A 346 2.46 10.92 5.90
N PHE A 347 2.75 11.61 4.80
CA PHE A 347 3.82 12.60 4.74
C PHE A 347 3.60 13.75 5.73
N ILE A 348 2.38 14.27 5.84
CA ILE A 348 2.02 15.31 6.83
C ILE A 348 2.22 14.81 8.26
N ARG A 349 1.83 13.56 8.57
CA ARG A 349 2.09 12.94 9.89
C ARG A 349 3.59 12.88 10.20
N CYS A 350 4.40 12.49 9.22
CA CYS A 350 5.86 12.46 9.37
C CYS A 350 6.43 13.87 9.62
N LEU A 351 5.93 14.91 8.93
CA LEU A 351 6.34 16.30 9.17
C LEU A 351 5.95 16.79 10.56
N LYS A 352 4.76 16.45 11.06
CA LYS A 352 4.35 16.77 12.43
C LYS A 352 5.23 16.07 13.46
N ALA A 353 5.58 14.79 13.22
CA ALA A 353 6.52 14.06 14.06
C ALA A 353 7.91 14.74 14.05
N LEU A 354 8.38 15.22 12.90
CA LEU A 354 9.64 15.95 12.78
C LEU A 354 9.61 17.29 13.55
N THR A 355 8.48 18.00 13.55
CA THR A 355 8.31 19.22 14.35
C THR A 355 8.44 18.92 15.86
N HIS A 356 7.89 17.79 16.32
CA HIS A 356 8.05 17.35 17.71
C HIS A 356 9.52 17.06 18.05
N VAL A 357 10.23 16.33 17.18
CA VAL A 357 11.66 16.04 17.35
C VAL A 357 12.48 17.33 17.47
N ALA A 358 12.21 18.31 16.60
CA ALA A 358 12.90 19.61 16.64
C ALA A 358 12.60 20.39 17.94
N ALA A 359 11.39 20.28 18.49
CA ALA A 359 11.03 20.92 19.76
C ALA A 359 11.75 20.25 20.95
N GLU A 360 11.85 18.93 20.95
CA GLU A 360 12.52 18.14 21.99
C GLU A 360 14.03 18.44 22.03
N ASP A 361 14.68 18.56 20.87
CA ASP A 361 16.12 18.85 20.79
C ASP A 361 16.48 20.25 21.31
N GLU A 362 15.58 21.23 21.14
CA GLU A 362 15.71 22.57 21.73
C GLU A 362 15.61 22.58 23.25
N VAL A 363 14.84 21.66 23.84
CA VAL A 363 14.69 21.51 25.30
C VAL A 363 15.86 20.70 25.87
N ALA A 364 16.27 19.63 25.20
CA ALA A 364 17.42 18.80 25.58
C ALA A 364 18.73 19.58 25.54
N SER A 365 18.94 20.44 24.53
CA SER A 365 20.12 21.32 24.42
C SER A 365 20.23 22.35 25.55
N LYS A 366 19.12 22.68 26.22
CA LYS A 366 19.07 23.60 27.37
C LYS A 366 19.28 22.88 28.71
N SER A 367 19.10 21.57 28.74
CA SER A 367 19.31 20.71 29.91
C SER A 367 20.52 19.81 29.64
N ALA A 368 21.73 20.32 29.89
CA ALA A 368 22.95 19.52 29.93
C ALA A 368 22.89 18.52 31.11
N ALA A 369 22.17 17.41 30.94
CA ALA A 369 22.06 16.34 31.91
C ALA A 369 23.05 15.23 31.54
N VAL A 370 24.01 15.03 32.45
CA VAL A 370 25.04 14.00 32.45
C VAL A 370 24.40 12.60 32.31
N PRO A 371 24.93 11.69 31.47
CA PRO A 371 24.48 10.31 31.43
C PRO A 371 25.01 9.58 32.68
N GLY A 372 24.26 9.68 33.78
CA GLY A 372 24.48 8.93 35.02
C GLY A 372 23.23 8.15 35.46
N GLY A 373 22.30 7.93 34.53
CA GLY A 373 20.99 7.32 34.78
C GLY A 373 21.04 5.80 34.89
N SER A 374 19.96 5.22 35.46
CA SER A 374 19.75 3.77 35.51
C SER A 374 19.74 3.14 34.11
N LEU A 375 19.99 1.82 33.98
CA LEU A 375 19.95 1.09 32.69
C LEU A 375 18.67 1.38 31.89
N LEU A 376 17.53 1.48 32.59
CA LEU A 376 16.22 1.78 31.99
C LEU A 376 16.15 3.20 31.38
N GLU A 377 16.80 4.18 32.01
CA GLU A 377 16.88 5.55 31.46
C GLU A 377 17.76 5.59 30.21
N LEU A 378 18.82 4.77 30.17
CA LEU A 378 19.67 4.62 28.99
C LEU A 378 18.90 3.97 27.83
N GLU A 379 18.15 2.90 28.10
CA GLU A 379 17.29 2.23 27.09
C GLU A 379 16.22 3.19 26.52
N GLN A 380 15.56 3.96 27.39
CA GLN A 380 14.58 4.97 26.97
C GLN A 380 15.21 6.06 26.11
N TYR A 381 16.38 6.56 26.52
CA TYR A 381 17.12 7.55 25.74
C TYR A 381 17.52 7.03 24.35
N HIS A 382 18.05 5.79 24.27
CA HIS A 382 18.39 5.17 22.99
C HIS A 382 17.18 4.94 22.10
N ALA A 383 16.04 4.51 22.68
CA ALA A 383 14.79 4.36 21.94
C ALA A 383 14.29 5.70 21.38
N GLU A 384 14.39 6.78 22.16
CA GLU A 384 14.02 8.13 21.72
C GLU A 384 14.91 8.60 20.57
N GLN A 385 16.23 8.45 20.68
CA GLN A 385 17.17 8.82 19.62
C GLN A 385 16.95 8.01 18.34
N ARG A 386 16.66 6.70 18.46
CA ARG A 386 16.32 5.85 17.31
C ARG A 386 15.04 6.36 16.63
N ARG A 387 14.01 6.72 17.39
CA ARG A 387 12.78 7.33 16.85
C ARG A 387 13.09 8.63 16.11
N LYS A 388 13.94 9.50 16.65
CA LYS A 388 14.35 10.76 15.99
C LYS A 388 15.02 10.51 14.64
N LEU A 389 15.97 9.55 14.60
CA LEU A 389 16.67 9.17 13.38
C LEU A 389 15.73 8.57 12.33
N LEU A 390 14.80 7.70 12.74
CA LEU A 390 13.78 7.13 11.86
C LEU A 390 12.89 8.21 11.24
N VAL A 391 12.41 9.18 12.03
CA VAL A 391 11.60 10.30 11.51
C VAL A 391 12.38 11.12 10.50
N LEU A 392 13.65 11.43 10.76
CA LEU A 392 14.51 12.17 9.83
C LEU A 392 14.72 11.40 8.52
N GLN A 393 15.05 10.11 8.61
CA GLN A 393 15.25 9.25 7.45
C GLN A 393 13.97 9.09 6.62
N LEU A 394 12.82 8.92 7.27
CA LEU A 394 11.53 8.79 6.61
C LEU A 394 11.13 10.07 5.89
N VAL A 395 11.32 11.25 6.51
CA VAL A 395 11.04 12.53 5.84
C VAL A 395 11.99 12.75 4.68
N ALA A 396 13.29 12.43 4.82
CA ALA A 396 14.27 12.57 3.75
C ALA A 396 13.91 11.69 2.53
N THR A 397 13.66 10.40 2.77
CA THR A 397 13.29 9.44 1.70
C THR A 397 11.94 9.75 1.07
N LEU A 398 10.95 10.20 1.86
CA LEU A 398 9.69 10.68 1.31
C LEU A 398 9.93 11.89 0.41
N CYS A 399 10.69 12.90 0.84
CA CYS A 399 10.99 14.09 0.02
C CYS A 399 11.67 13.76 -1.31
N GLU A 400 12.48 12.70 -1.38
CA GLU A 400 13.09 12.24 -2.64
C GLU A 400 12.08 11.55 -3.58
N SER A 401 11.05 10.91 -3.01
CA SER A 401 10.03 10.15 -3.74
C SER A 401 8.75 10.92 -4.05
N VAL A 402 8.54 12.06 -3.37
CA VAL A 402 7.33 12.88 -3.47
C VAL A 402 7.28 13.53 -4.85
N SER A 403 6.33 13.10 -5.67
CA SER A 403 6.00 13.73 -6.95
C SER A 403 5.00 14.88 -6.78
N ASP A 404 4.80 15.66 -7.85
CA ASP A 404 3.82 16.78 -7.94
C ASP A 404 2.36 16.38 -7.60
N THR A 405 2.09 15.10 -7.37
CA THR A 405 0.78 14.46 -7.18
C THR A 405 0.55 13.92 -5.76
N VAL A 406 1.46 14.15 -4.81
CA VAL A 406 1.31 13.61 -3.43
C VAL A 406 0.13 14.21 -2.68
N PHE A 407 -0.16 15.49 -2.89
CA PHE A 407 -1.34 16.15 -2.33
C PHE A 407 -2.48 16.11 -3.35
N THR A 408 -3.60 15.53 -2.91
CA THR A 408 -4.77 15.28 -3.77
C THR A 408 -5.87 16.32 -3.61
N ASP A 409 -5.90 17.03 -2.47
CA ASP A 409 -6.90 18.05 -2.19
C ASP A 409 -6.30 19.28 -1.47
N VAL A 410 -7.09 20.36 -1.40
CA VAL A 410 -6.66 21.63 -0.77
C VAL A 410 -6.56 21.53 0.75
N ALA A 411 -7.25 20.57 1.39
CA ALA A 411 -7.15 20.37 2.83
C ALA A 411 -5.79 19.79 3.22
N GLN A 412 -5.24 18.87 2.43
CA GLN A 412 -3.89 18.35 2.60
C GLN A 412 -2.84 19.44 2.35
N VAL A 413 -3.03 20.28 1.32
CA VAL A 413 -2.13 21.41 1.08
C VAL A 413 -2.16 22.38 2.27
N GLU A 414 -3.34 22.68 2.81
CA GLU A 414 -3.50 23.49 4.01
C GLU A 414 -2.78 22.86 5.21
N GLU A 415 -2.99 21.57 5.47
CA GLU A 415 -2.42 20.89 6.62
C GLU A 415 -0.89 20.76 6.52
N PHE A 416 -0.36 20.55 5.32
CA PHE A 416 1.08 20.59 5.05
C PHE A 416 1.66 21.98 5.33
N VAL A 417 1.00 23.04 4.85
CA VAL A 417 1.40 24.42 5.11
C VAL A 417 1.34 24.72 6.61
N ALA A 418 0.27 24.30 7.30
CA ALA A 418 0.12 24.46 8.74
C ALA A 418 1.27 23.78 9.50
N ALA A 419 1.58 22.52 9.18
CA ALA A 419 2.66 21.77 9.81
C ALA A 419 4.03 22.42 9.58
N THR A 420 4.26 22.95 8.38
CA THR A 420 5.50 23.64 8.02
C THR A 420 5.64 24.98 8.75
N LEU A 421 4.56 25.75 8.84
CA LEU A 421 4.52 27.03 9.56
C LEU A 421 4.70 26.82 11.07
N GLN A 422 4.05 25.82 11.66
CA GLN A 422 4.23 25.46 13.07
C GLN A 422 5.70 25.13 13.38
N ARG A 423 6.38 24.39 12.49
CA ARG A 423 7.81 24.11 12.65
C ARG A 423 8.67 25.38 12.62
N ALA A 424 8.32 26.34 11.76
CA ALA A 424 9.01 27.63 11.70
C ALA A 424 8.79 28.46 12.98
N CYS A 425 7.63 28.35 13.64
CA CYS A 425 7.39 28.98 14.94
C CYS A 425 8.23 28.36 16.07
N VAL A 426 8.40 27.03 16.06
CA VAL A 426 9.08 26.28 17.13
C VAL A 426 10.62 26.40 17.06
N SER A 427 11.18 26.60 15.87
CA SER A 427 12.63 26.78 15.66
C SER A 427 12.95 28.21 15.22
N PRO A 428 12.76 29.23 16.08
CA PRO A 428 13.19 30.58 15.76
C PRO A 428 14.72 30.59 15.68
N ALA A 429 15.22 31.06 14.53
CA ALA A 429 16.64 31.11 14.17
C ALA A 429 17.59 31.23 15.37
N ARG A 430 18.46 30.22 15.50
CA ARG A 430 19.66 30.21 16.33
C ARG A 430 20.27 31.62 16.35
N GLY A 431 20.37 32.22 17.54
CA GLY A 431 20.84 33.59 17.71
C GLY A 431 22.25 33.81 17.13
N PRO A 432 22.62 35.07 16.86
CA PRO A 432 23.90 35.41 16.23
C PRO A 432 25.05 35.14 17.22
N GLY A 433 25.65 33.96 17.17
CA GLY A 433 26.73 33.61 18.10
C GLY A 433 27.54 32.36 17.80
N THR A 434 27.04 31.41 17.00
CA THR A 434 27.84 30.26 16.56
C THR A 434 28.08 30.36 15.07
N ALA A 435 29.22 30.94 14.70
CA ALA A 435 29.73 30.98 13.34
C ALA A 435 29.98 29.56 12.83
N GLY A 436 29.04 29.07 12.05
CA GLY A 436 29.12 27.91 11.19
C GLY A 436 28.01 28.10 10.17
N GLU A 437 28.38 28.49 8.95
CA GLU A 437 27.48 28.78 7.84
C GLU A 437 26.66 27.54 7.46
N HIS A 438 25.56 27.31 8.16
CA HIS A 438 24.50 26.42 7.68
C HIS A 438 23.51 27.25 6.86
N PRO A 439 23.25 26.91 5.58
CA PRO A 439 22.30 27.63 4.74
C PRO A 439 20.85 27.30 5.17
N GLY A 440 20.45 27.87 6.30
CA GLY A 440 19.10 27.75 6.89
C GLY A 440 18.37 29.09 6.96
N LYS A 441 18.56 29.98 5.96
CA LYS A 441 17.69 31.15 5.75
C LYS A 441 16.50 30.79 4.84
N PRO A 442 15.65 31.74 4.43
CA PRO A 442 14.18 31.83 4.54
C PRO A 442 13.39 30.89 3.60
N THR A 443 13.86 29.65 3.44
CA THR A 443 13.42 28.71 2.42
C THR A 443 12.09 28.05 2.78
N SER A 444 11.78 27.89 4.08
CA SER A 444 10.48 27.38 4.54
C SER A 444 9.34 28.37 4.28
N ALA A 445 9.56 29.66 4.55
CA ALA A 445 8.58 30.72 4.27
C ALA A 445 8.35 30.89 2.76
N ALA A 446 9.43 30.92 1.96
CA ALA A 446 9.37 31.01 0.50
C ALA A 446 8.70 29.77 -0.14
N ALA A 447 8.95 28.56 0.39
CA ALA A 447 8.29 27.34 -0.06
C ALA A 447 6.80 27.33 0.31
N VAL A 448 6.41 27.83 1.49
CA VAL A 448 5.00 28.02 1.87
C VAL A 448 4.32 29.04 0.96
N THR A 449 5.01 30.12 0.58
CA THR A 449 4.45 31.09 -0.37
C THR A 449 4.30 30.49 -1.76
N ALA A 450 5.29 29.73 -2.22
CA ALA A 450 5.27 29.07 -3.52
C ALA A 450 4.23 27.96 -3.62
N LEU A 451 3.94 27.24 -2.53
CA LEU A 451 2.86 26.24 -2.50
C LEU A 451 1.48 26.90 -2.49
N LEU A 452 1.28 27.94 -1.67
CA LEU A 452 0.00 28.68 -1.61
C LEU A 452 -0.29 29.46 -2.91
N LEU A 453 0.74 29.80 -3.68
CA LEU A 453 0.66 30.54 -4.96
C LEU A 453 0.94 29.68 -6.19
N SER A 454 1.07 28.37 -6.01
CA SER A 454 1.02 27.43 -7.12
C SER A 454 -0.32 27.62 -7.85
N PRO A 455 -0.40 27.41 -9.18
CA PRO A 455 -1.61 27.64 -9.95
C PRO A 455 -2.65 26.53 -9.71
N LEU A 456 -2.97 26.23 -8.46
CA LEU A 456 -4.22 25.59 -8.09
C LEU A 456 -5.30 26.64 -8.30
N GLN A 457 -6.25 26.36 -9.19
CA GLN A 457 -7.46 27.17 -9.37
C GLN A 457 -8.32 27.09 -8.10
N LEU A 458 -7.95 27.85 -7.06
CA LEU A 458 -8.65 27.91 -5.79
C LEU A 458 -10.09 28.36 -6.02
N ARG A 459 -11.04 27.53 -5.60
CA ARG A 459 -12.48 27.82 -5.65
C ARG A 459 -12.87 28.63 -4.43
N SER A 460 -14.02 29.29 -4.49
CA SER A 460 -14.54 30.10 -3.37
C SER A 460 -14.72 29.30 -2.07
N GLY A 461 -14.99 28.00 -2.16
CA GLY A 461 -15.07 27.07 -1.02
C GLY A 461 -13.73 26.73 -0.37
N ASP A 462 -12.62 26.80 -1.11
CA ASP A 462 -11.29 26.39 -0.64
C ASP A 462 -10.73 27.37 0.39
N PHE A 463 -11.12 28.65 0.29
CA PHE A 463 -10.80 29.68 1.27
C PHE A 463 -11.40 29.42 2.65
N ALA A 464 -12.47 28.62 2.77
CA ALA A 464 -12.99 28.22 4.08
C ALA A 464 -11.99 27.31 4.81
N VAL A 465 -11.29 26.45 4.07
CA VAL A 465 -10.24 25.56 4.61
C VAL A 465 -8.99 26.36 4.92
N LEU A 466 -8.54 27.22 4.00
CA LEU A 466 -7.35 28.07 4.19
C LEU A 466 -7.47 29.05 5.37
N LYS A 467 -8.70 29.43 5.77
CA LYS A 467 -8.91 30.26 6.97
C LYS A 467 -8.36 29.64 8.26
N ARG A 468 -8.13 28.32 8.29
CA ARG A 468 -7.47 27.63 9.42
C ARG A 468 -6.01 28.04 9.61
N LEU A 469 -5.36 28.56 8.57
CA LEU A 469 -3.97 29.07 8.63
C LEU A 469 -3.85 30.46 9.24
N VAL A 470 -4.96 31.22 9.31
CA VAL A 470 -4.96 32.63 9.75
C VAL A 470 -4.34 32.83 11.15
N PRO A 471 -4.66 32.01 12.17
CA PRO A 471 -4.04 32.15 13.49
C PRO A 471 -2.53 31.92 13.47
N LEU A 472 -2.05 30.94 12.70
CA LEU A 472 -0.62 30.63 12.57
C LEU A 472 0.13 31.75 11.84
N LEU A 473 -0.47 32.32 10.80
CA LEU A 473 0.09 33.48 10.09
C LEU A 473 0.13 34.73 10.97
N GLU A 474 -0.86 34.91 11.85
CA GLU A 474 -0.85 36.00 12.83
C GLU A 474 0.26 35.82 13.87
N GLU A 475 0.48 34.60 14.37
CA GLU A 475 1.58 34.29 15.28
C GLU A 475 2.94 34.54 14.63
N LEU A 476 3.15 34.05 13.41
CA LEU A 476 4.38 34.26 12.65
C LEU A 476 4.66 35.74 12.38
N SER A 477 3.62 36.51 12.04
CA SER A 477 3.76 37.96 11.82
C SER A 477 4.27 38.73 13.04
N ARG A 478 4.09 38.18 14.25
CA ARG A 478 4.48 38.81 15.52
C ARG A 478 5.79 38.28 16.09
N THR A 479 6.05 36.99 15.92
CA THR A 479 7.11 36.28 16.67
C THR A 479 8.37 36.01 15.86
N TYR A 480 8.30 36.00 14.53
CA TYR A 480 9.41 35.59 13.69
C TYR A 480 10.49 36.70 13.56
N PRO A 481 11.79 36.40 13.63
CA PRO A 481 12.84 37.42 13.68
C PRO A 481 13.10 38.18 12.36
N ASP A 482 12.66 37.64 11.22
CA ASP A 482 12.89 38.25 9.90
C ASP A 482 11.71 39.12 9.43
N PRO A 483 11.93 40.44 9.17
CA PRO A 483 10.85 41.37 8.82
C PRO A 483 10.19 41.07 7.47
N VAL A 484 10.93 40.49 6.51
CA VAL A 484 10.38 40.12 5.19
C VAL A 484 9.37 38.98 5.35
N THR A 485 9.69 37.99 6.18
CA THR A 485 8.79 36.88 6.50
C THR A 485 7.55 37.36 7.27
N GLN A 486 7.69 38.35 8.17
CA GLN A 486 6.55 38.96 8.87
C GLN A 486 5.59 39.67 7.90
N GLU A 487 6.11 40.49 6.97
CA GLU A 487 5.32 41.18 5.95
C GLU A 487 4.58 40.16 5.07
N LEU A 488 5.29 39.12 4.61
CA LEU A 488 4.72 38.06 3.80
C LEU A 488 3.60 37.30 4.51
N ALA A 489 3.76 37.00 5.80
CA ALA A 489 2.72 36.38 6.61
C ALA A 489 1.49 37.28 6.76
N THR A 490 1.68 38.60 6.92
CA THR A 490 0.56 39.55 6.96
C THR A 490 -0.18 39.64 5.63
N ASP A 491 0.53 39.66 4.51
CA ASP A 491 -0.05 39.74 3.18
C ASP A 491 -0.82 38.47 2.82
N LEU A 492 -0.26 37.29 3.12
CA LEU A 492 -0.95 36.01 2.94
C LEU A 492 -2.23 35.93 3.78
N ARG A 493 -2.17 36.41 5.03
CA ARG A 493 -3.35 36.49 5.90
C ARG A 493 -4.45 37.37 5.31
N ILE A 494 -4.08 38.53 4.76
CA ILE A 494 -5.03 39.44 4.10
C ILE A 494 -5.60 38.79 2.84
N ALA A 495 -4.76 38.15 2.02
CA ALA A 495 -5.20 37.46 0.81
C ALA A 495 -6.21 36.34 1.12
N ILE A 496 -5.96 35.52 2.15
CA ILE A 496 -6.89 34.46 2.57
C ILE A 496 -8.21 35.06 3.10
N CYS A 497 -8.13 36.07 3.97
CA CYS A 497 -9.32 36.70 4.56
C CYS A 497 -10.18 37.44 3.53
N THR A 498 -9.57 37.98 2.47
CA THR A 498 -10.25 38.70 1.39
C THR A 498 -10.64 37.79 0.21
N HIS A 499 -10.48 36.48 0.34
CA HIS A 499 -10.75 35.52 -0.74
C HIS A 499 -9.97 35.84 -2.04
N GLY A 500 -8.74 36.35 -1.90
CA GLY A 500 -7.87 36.74 -3.01
C GLY A 500 -8.20 38.10 -3.64
N ALA A 501 -9.18 38.86 -3.13
CA ALA A 501 -9.54 40.17 -3.66
C ALA A 501 -8.43 41.23 -3.47
N PHE A 502 -7.50 41.00 -2.55
CA PHE A 502 -6.31 41.82 -2.33
C PHE A 502 -5.07 40.94 -2.24
N SER A 503 -4.11 41.14 -3.16
CA SER A 503 -2.77 40.57 -3.07
C SER A 503 -1.74 41.68 -3.23
N SER A 504 -0.80 41.77 -2.28
CA SER A 504 0.29 42.73 -2.31
C SER A 504 1.31 42.37 -3.41
N GLY A 505 2.00 43.37 -3.95
CA GLY A 505 3.09 43.17 -4.92
C GLY A 505 4.23 42.30 -4.39
N THR A 506 4.43 42.26 -3.06
CA THR A 506 5.41 41.44 -2.36
C THR A 506 5.12 39.94 -2.52
N VAL A 507 3.85 39.54 -2.49
CA VAL A 507 3.40 38.16 -2.68
C VAL A 507 3.59 37.70 -4.13
N GLY A 508 3.27 38.56 -5.11
CA GLY A 508 3.51 38.28 -6.53
C GLY A 508 5.00 38.25 -6.92
N ALA A 509 5.82 39.08 -6.28
CA ALA A 509 7.27 39.07 -6.45
C ALA A 509 7.91 37.81 -5.83
N ALA A 510 7.44 37.37 -4.65
CA ALA A 510 7.88 36.12 -4.03
C ALA A 510 7.53 34.89 -4.89
N ALA A 511 6.30 34.82 -5.43
CA ALA A 511 5.87 33.73 -6.32
C ALA A 511 6.74 33.64 -7.59
N SER A 512 7.03 34.78 -8.22
CA SER A 512 7.81 34.85 -9.47
C SER A 512 9.30 34.55 -9.27
N ASN A 513 9.85 34.81 -8.08
CA ASN A 513 11.22 34.44 -7.74
C ASN A 513 11.41 32.94 -7.50
N VAL A 514 10.37 32.21 -7.04
CA VAL A 514 10.47 30.76 -6.78
C VAL A 514 10.18 29.92 -8.03
N LEU A 515 9.36 30.42 -8.97
CA LEU A 515 8.93 29.67 -10.16
C LEU A 515 9.97 29.61 -11.31
N GLY A 516 11.14 30.25 -11.17
CA GLY A 516 12.18 30.23 -12.20
C GLY A 516 11.80 30.97 -13.49
N LYS A 517 12.58 31.97 -13.87
CA LYS A 517 12.38 32.71 -15.14
C LYS A 517 12.32 31.76 -16.35
N LYS A 518 11.19 31.74 -17.04
CA LYS A 518 11.18 31.54 -18.50
C LYS A 518 10.31 32.59 -19.21
N LEU A 519 11.05 33.50 -19.86
CA LEU A 519 10.74 34.25 -21.10
C LEU A 519 9.60 35.28 -21.09
N GLY A 520 10.01 36.51 -20.75
CA GLY A 520 9.79 37.76 -21.48
C GLY A 520 8.50 37.97 -22.28
N MET A 521 7.73 38.96 -21.84
CA MET A 521 7.10 39.93 -22.74
C MET A 521 6.86 41.21 -21.94
N GLU A 522 7.51 42.31 -22.35
CA GLU A 522 7.25 43.65 -21.84
C GLU A 522 5.78 44.02 -22.10
N VAL A 523 5.09 44.54 -21.08
CA VAL A 523 3.94 45.43 -21.30
C VAL A 523 4.15 46.66 -20.43
N GLN A 524 4.50 47.75 -21.10
CA GLN A 524 4.58 49.10 -20.57
C GLN A 524 3.22 49.52 -20.00
N SER A 525 3.24 50.08 -18.80
CA SER A 525 2.14 50.90 -18.28
C SER A 525 1.99 52.19 -19.10
N PRO A 526 0.77 52.74 -19.16
CA PRO A 526 0.64 54.20 -19.11
C PRO A 526 -0.27 54.66 -17.97
N ALA A 527 0.12 55.80 -17.42
CA ALA A 527 -0.46 56.48 -16.27
C ALA A 527 -1.76 57.26 -16.57
N GLY A 528 -2.61 57.40 -15.53
CA GLY A 528 -3.31 58.63 -15.09
C GLY A 528 -4.24 59.43 -16.03
N ILE A 529 -5.58 59.21 -15.91
CA ILE A 529 -6.67 60.09 -15.36
C ILE A 529 -6.74 61.61 -15.79
N PRO A 530 -7.92 62.35 -15.88
CA PRO A 530 -9.33 62.06 -15.51
C PRO A 530 -10.49 62.53 -16.47
N SER A 531 -11.70 62.06 -16.13
CA SER A 531 -13.05 62.71 -16.16
C SER A 531 -13.77 63.13 -17.45
N GLY A 532 -15.01 62.62 -17.59
CA GLY A 532 -16.11 63.27 -18.31
C GLY A 532 -17.21 62.29 -18.76
N ALA A 533 -18.31 62.17 -18.01
CA ALA A 533 -19.57 61.51 -18.43
C ALA A 533 -20.53 62.55 -19.08
N PRO A 534 -21.76 62.23 -19.56
CA PRO A 534 -22.33 60.98 -20.12
C PRO A 534 -23.12 61.19 -21.47
N SER A 535 -23.18 60.15 -22.34
CA SER A 535 -24.27 59.70 -23.28
C SER A 535 -25.06 60.72 -24.16
N PRO A 536 -26.02 60.33 -25.05
CA PRO A 536 -26.34 59.06 -25.73
C PRO A 536 -26.50 59.20 -27.27
N GLY A 537 -26.71 58.08 -27.99
CA GLY A 537 -27.63 58.09 -29.13
C GLY A 537 -27.17 57.39 -30.41
N GLY A 538 -28.09 56.58 -30.97
CA GLY A 538 -28.28 56.51 -32.41
C GLY A 538 -27.95 55.17 -33.06
N GLY A 539 -28.93 54.27 -33.14
CA GLY A 539 -28.76 53.00 -33.82
C GLY A 539 -28.69 53.10 -35.35
N ARG A 540 -28.26 52.02 -36.00
CA ARG A 540 -28.98 51.32 -37.08
C ARG A 540 -28.10 50.24 -37.72
N THR A 541 -28.54 49.00 -37.60
CA THR A 541 -28.35 47.91 -38.59
C THR A 541 -29.16 48.26 -39.86
N PRO A 542 -28.90 47.72 -41.08
CA PRO A 542 -29.11 46.29 -41.35
C PRO A 542 -28.23 45.60 -42.42
N SER A 543 -28.11 44.28 -42.21
CA SER A 543 -28.17 43.15 -43.16
C SER A 543 -28.08 43.39 -44.68
N ARG A 544 -27.38 42.48 -45.37
CA ARG A 544 -27.99 41.36 -46.13
C ARG A 544 -26.94 40.52 -46.89
N HIS A 545 -27.08 39.18 -46.76
CA HIS A 545 -27.01 38.06 -47.73
C HIS A 545 -26.03 38.15 -48.93
N SER A 546 -25.38 37.09 -49.46
CA SER A 546 -25.65 35.65 -49.50
C SER A 546 -24.57 34.93 -50.35
N HIS A 547 -24.31 33.64 -50.07
CA HIS A 547 -23.89 32.52 -50.96
C HIS A 547 -22.68 32.73 -51.90
N SER A 548 -21.64 31.89 -51.91
CA SER A 548 -21.68 30.52 -52.44
C SER A 548 -20.26 29.89 -52.46
N SER A 549 -20.16 28.59 -52.17
CA SER A 549 -19.02 27.72 -52.53
C SER A 549 -19.20 27.21 -53.97
N PRO A 550 -18.14 26.71 -54.66
CA PRO A 550 -17.92 25.25 -54.63
C PRO A 550 -16.48 24.73 -54.88
N SER A 551 -16.23 23.51 -54.37
CA SER A 551 -15.50 22.36 -54.96
C SER A 551 -13.99 22.37 -55.25
N ALA A 552 -13.34 21.31 -54.74
CA ALA A 552 -11.99 20.81 -55.01
C ALA A 552 -11.82 20.15 -56.41
N PRO A 553 -10.58 19.81 -56.80
CA PRO A 553 -10.14 18.40 -56.71
C PRO A 553 -8.67 18.17 -56.30
N ARG A 554 -8.38 16.91 -55.95
CA ARG A 554 -7.10 16.29 -55.51
C ARG A 554 -6.02 16.19 -56.60
N GLU A 555 -4.75 16.22 -56.19
CA GLU A 555 -3.67 15.20 -56.37
C GLU A 555 -2.33 15.80 -55.86
N ARG A 556 -1.71 15.27 -54.78
CA ARG A 556 -0.71 14.18 -54.66
C ARG A 556 0.72 14.57 -55.09
N SER A 557 1.62 14.73 -54.10
CA SER A 557 3.05 14.31 -54.08
C SER A 557 3.61 14.61 -52.67
N GLU A 558 4.03 13.57 -51.93
CA GLU A 558 5.42 13.35 -51.42
C GLU A 558 5.72 14.25 -50.20
N GLU A 559 6.19 13.80 -49.03
CA GLU A 559 7.31 12.91 -48.75
C GLU A 559 7.14 12.14 -47.42
N GLN A 560 7.76 10.97 -47.37
CA GLN A 560 8.06 10.20 -46.17
C GLN A 560 9.05 10.97 -45.28
N SER A 561 8.86 10.94 -43.95
CA SER A 561 9.96 11.15 -43.01
C SER A 561 9.66 10.47 -41.66
N VAL A 562 10.59 9.60 -41.31
CA VAL A 562 10.74 8.79 -40.09
C VAL A 562 10.94 9.70 -38.87
N PRO A 563 10.48 9.36 -37.65
CA PRO A 563 10.95 10.05 -36.46
C PRO A 563 12.38 9.59 -36.15
N HIS A 564 13.34 10.44 -36.54
CA HIS A 564 14.74 10.35 -36.14
C HIS A 564 14.88 10.66 -34.65
N GLU A 565 15.62 9.81 -33.93
CA GLU A 565 16.20 10.11 -32.63
C GLU A 565 17.01 11.42 -32.67
N PRO A 566 16.97 12.27 -31.62
CA PRO A 566 17.96 13.30 -31.43
C PRO A 566 19.13 12.76 -30.62
N SER A 567 20.21 12.39 -31.31
CA SER A 567 21.53 12.16 -30.73
C SER A 567 22.25 13.50 -30.46
N ALA A 568 22.54 13.73 -29.17
CA ALA A 568 23.71 14.37 -28.54
C ALA A 568 24.39 15.60 -29.20
N THR A 569 24.33 16.75 -28.50
CA THR A 569 25.52 17.58 -28.15
C THR A 569 25.21 18.64 -27.05
N GLY A 570 25.51 18.31 -25.78
CA GLY A 570 25.90 19.16 -24.60
C GLY A 570 25.08 20.38 -24.13
N PRO A 571 25.20 20.83 -22.85
CA PRO A 571 26.24 20.51 -21.83
C PRO A 571 25.69 19.64 -20.67
N ALA A 572 26.41 18.75 -19.98
CA ALA A 572 27.76 18.78 -19.35
C ALA A 572 27.95 19.39 -17.93
N PRO A 573 26.95 19.91 -17.16
CA PRO A 573 27.23 20.41 -15.80
C PRO A 573 27.14 19.34 -14.69
N ALA A 574 26.24 18.35 -14.77
CA ALA A 574 25.96 17.48 -13.62
C ALA A 574 27.08 16.48 -13.26
N LEU A 575 27.66 15.77 -14.24
CA LEU A 575 28.72 14.77 -13.98
C LEU A 575 30.06 15.43 -13.64
N GLN A 576 30.39 16.54 -14.31
CA GLN A 576 31.60 17.31 -13.99
C GLN A 576 31.54 17.89 -12.58
N GLU A 577 30.40 18.43 -12.15
CA GLU A 577 30.20 18.93 -10.79
C GLU A 577 30.29 17.81 -9.75
N LEU A 578 29.78 16.61 -10.04
CA LEU A 578 29.92 15.43 -9.17
C LEU A 578 31.37 14.98 -9.04
N LEU A 579 32.15 14.99 -10.12
CA LEU A 579 33.58 14.65 -10.08
C LEU A 579 34.39 15.66 -9.26
N VAL A 580 34.04 16.94 -9.29
CA VAL A 580 34.65 17.97 -8.42
C VAL A 580 34.20 17.78 -6.97
N SER A 581 32.92 17.49 -6.75
CA SER A 581 32.35 17.28 -5.41
C SER A 581 32.89 16.01 -4.73
N ALA A 582 33.41 15.04 -5.48
CA ALA A 582 34.12 13.88 -4.94
C ALA A 582 35.48 14.21 -4.28
N TYR A 583 35.90 15.48 -4.34
CA TYR A 583 37.04 16.04 -3.61
C TYR A 583 36.64 17.19 -2.68
N ASP A 584 35.35 17.28 -2.30
CA ASP A 584 34.86 18.28 -1.35
C ASP A 584 35.61 18.15 0.00
N PRO A 585 36.07 19.26 0.61
CA PRO A 585 36.74 19.24 1.91
C PRO A 585 35.85 18.75 3.06
N GLN A 586 34.52 18.74 2.90
CA GLN A 586 33.57 18.21 3.87
C GLN A 586 33.27 16.72 3.60
N PRO A 587 33.54 15.80 4.55
CA PRO A 587 33.31 14.37 4.37
C PRO A 587 31.88 13.98 3.92
N PRO A 588 30.80 14.62 4.40
CA PRO A 588 29.44 14.28 3.97
C PRO A 588 29.16 14.62 2.50
N GLY A 589 29.63 15.78 2.02
CA GLY A 589 29.47 16.20 0.62
C GLY A 589 30.26 15.29 -0.32
N ARG A 590 31.48 14.94 0.09
CA ARG A 590 32.36 14.01 -0.60
C ARG A 590 31.74 12.60 -0.71
N ALA A 591 31.24 12.06 0.39
CA ALA A 591 30.56 10.75 0.41
C ALA A 591 29.26 10.74 -0.42
N ALA A 592 28.48 11.82 -0.41
CA ALA A 592 27.30 11.96 -1.26
C ALA A 592 27.66 11.93 -2.75
N ALA A 593 28.72 12.64 -3.16
CA ALA A 593 29.19 12.65 -4.53
C ALA A 593 29.64 11.25 -5.00
N LEU A 594 30.40 10.52 -4.16
CA LEU A 594 30.84 9.15 -4.45
C LEU A 594 29.65 8.18 -4.62
N ARG A 595 28.62 8.29 -3.77
CA ARG A 595 27.39 7.48 -3.90
C ARG A 595 26.60 7.80 -5.17
N CYS A 596 26.53 9.08 -5.55
CA CYS A 596 25.91 9.49 -6.81
C CYS A 596 26.67 8.91 -8.01
N LEU A 597 28.01 8.92 -8.00
CA LEU A 597 28.83 8.31 -9.05
C LEU A 597 28.61 6.78 -9.14
N SER A 598 28.51 6.09 -8.01
CA SER A 598 28.21 4.64 -7.95
C SER A 598 26.82 4.31 -8.52
N SER A 599 25.82 5.15 -8.21
CA SER A 599 24.46 5.04 -8.76
C SER A 599 24.43 5.23 -10.28
N LEU A 600 25.21 6.17 -10.82
CA LEU A 600 25.30 6.40 -12.28
C LEU A 600 25.93 5.21 -13.02
N ILE A 601 26.95 4.58 -12.43
CA ILE A 601 27.54 3.34 -12.98
C ILE A 601 26.53 2.19 -12.93
N THR A 602 25.85 2.02 -11.80
CA THR A 602 24.84 0.96 -11.60
C THR A 602 23.69 1.09 -12.60
N ARG A 603 23.28 2.32 -12.90
CA ARG A 603 22.23 2.63 -13.90
C ARG A 603 22.71 2.60 -15.34
N ARG A 604 23.99 2.28 -15.60
CA ARG A 604 24.63 2.26 -16.93
C ARG A 604 24.45 3.56 -17.71
N ASP A 605 24.64 4.68 -17.02
CA ASP A 605 24.57 6.00 -17.65
C ASP A 605 25.63 6.14 -18.77
N PRO A 606 25.27 6.61 -19.98
CA PRO A 606 26.17 6.63 -21.12
C PRO A 606 27.35 7.60 -20.96
N GLU A 607 27.20 8.70 -20.21
CA GLU A 607 28.30 9.64 -19.94
C GLU A 607 29.24 9.09 -18.86
N ALA A 608 28.69 8.45 -17.82
CA ALA A 608 29.48 7.78 -16.79
C ALA A 608 30.32 6.62 -17.37
N LEU A 609 29.75 5.84 -18.30
CA LEU A 609 30.47 4.75 -18.98
C LEU A 609 31.60 5.26 -19.88
N GLN A 610 31.44 6.42 -20.52
CA GLN A 610 32.52 7.06 -21.29
C GLN A 610 33.67 7.54 -20.41
N LEU A 611 33.41 7.88 -19.15
CA LEU A 611 34.37 8.38 -18.18
C LEU A 611 34.76 7.32 -17.11
N GLN A 612 34.44 6.05 -17.34
CA GLN A 612 34.57 4.99 -16.32
C GLN A 612 35.96 4.91 -15.68
N GLU A 613 37.04 5.10 -16.46
CA GLU A 613 38.41 5.02 -15.95
C GLU A 613 38.72 6.18 -15.00
N LYS A 614 38.18 7.37 -15.28
CA LYS A 614 38.32 8.53 -14.40
C LYS A 614 37.50 8.36 -13.14
N ILE A 615 36.27 7.82 -13.24
CA ILE A 615 35.43 7.57 -12.07
C ILE A 615 36.07 6.50 -11.17
N LEU A 616 36.61 5.43 -11.75
CA LEU A 616 37.38 4.41 -11.02
C LEU A 616 38.59 5.02 -10.31
N GLN A 617 39.31 5.92 -10.98
CA GLN A 617 40.43 6.61 -10.35
C GLN A 617 39.99 7.47 -9.16
N VAL A 618 38.86 8.17 -9.26
CA VAL A 618 38.27 8.92 -8.14
C VAL A 618 37.97 7.98 -6.96
N PHE A 619 37.36 6.82 -7.20
CA PHE A 619 37.12 5.84 -6.13
C PHE A 619 38.42 5.36 -5.49
N LEU A 620 39.40 4.92 -6.28
CA LEU A 620 40.70 4.45 -5.77
C LEU A 620 41.44 5.49 -4.93
N GLU A 621 41.38 6.77 -5.31
CA GLU A 621 41.99 7.87 -4.54
C GLU A 621 41.23 8.14 -3.23
N ASN A 622 39.93 7.88 -3.20
CA ASN A 622 39.07 8.08 -2.02
C ASN A 622 39.09 6.89 -1.04
N VAL A 623 39.53 5.70 -1.47
CA VAL A 623 39.73 4.52 -0.59
C VAL A 623 40.86 4.73 0.42
N GLN A 624 41.72 5.74 0.25
CA GLN A 624 42.79 6.04 1.22
C GLN A 624 42.37 7.08 2.27
N HIS A 625 41.09 7.45 2.33
CA HIS A 625 40.61 8.49 3.24
C HIS A 625 40.41 7.96 4.67
N GLU A 626 40.84 8.73 5.68
CA GLU A 626 40.76 8.36 7.11
C GLU A 626 39.31 8.29 7.62
N ASP A 627 38.41 9.14 7.09
CA ASP A 627 36.99 9.11 7.48
C ASP A 627 36.23 7.92 6.85
N ALA A 628 35.66 7.07 7.72
CA ALA A 628 34.92 5.86 7.34
C ALA A 628 33.79 6.12 6.33
N PHE A 629 33.10 7.27 6.39
CA PHE A 629 32.03 7.62 5.46
C PHE A 629 32.51 7.76 4.00
N VAL A 630 33.68 8.36 3.80
CA VAL A 630 34.28 8.55 2.46
C VAL A 630 34.90 7.25 2.01
N TYR A 631 35.63 6.58 2.91
CA TYR A 631 36.25 5.27 2.69
C TYR A 631 35.24 4.20 2.21
N LEU A 632 34.14 4.02 2.94
CA LEU A 632 33.09 3.04 2.60
C LEU A 632 32.39 3.37 1.29
N SER A 633 32.05 4.65 1.07
CA SER A 633 31.44 5.10 -0.18
C SER A 633 32.37 4.89 -1.39
N ALA A 634 33.69 4.92 -1.16
CA ALA A 634 34.69 4.69 -2.19
C ALA A 634 34.95 3.21 -2.50
N ILE A 635 34.70 2.30 -1.55
CA ILE A 635 34.81 0.86 -1.76
C ILE A 635 33.57 0.28 -2.46
N GLN A 636 32.40 0.84 -2.16
CA GLN A 636 31.13 0.36 -2.72
C GLN A 636 30.88 0.79 -4.17
N GLY A 637 31.49 1.90 -4.59
CA GLY A 637 31.48 2.37 -5.98
C GLY A 637 32.63 1.78 -6.79
#